data_AF-A0A2M8B1C9-F1
#
_entry.id   AF-A0A2M8B1C9-F1
#
_cell.length_a   1.000
_cell.length_b   1.000
_cell.length_c   1.000
_cell.angle_alpha   90.00
_cell.angle_beta   90.00
_cell.angle_gamma   90.00
#
_symmetry.space_group_name_H-M   'P 1'
#
loop_
_entity.id
_entity.type
_entity.pdbx_description
1 polymer ?
#
loop_
_entity_poly.entity_id
_entity_poly.type
_entity_poly.pdbx_seq_one_letter_code
_entity_poly.pdbx_strand_id
1 'polypeptide(L)'
;MHAPMRYLRRVAPAAFLALLICLPARAASPEDHPAVPSILSRAESLFQSMKARDYPAIFAVLSAKSRETIVAETTSALAAAAKQAPPGKATATGSPSAPATNPAPGLDAVRSDFVAGGPIAGVYWDAFLRRFDPDAALEHSRWEIGSVGKDRAEILLTHHGADRPARLKMFLEDGGWKAGLVETFWSR
;
A
#
# COMPACT_ATOMS: atom_id res chain seq x y z
N MET A 1 74.55 -1.66 -65.52
CA MET A 1 74.93 -2.12 -64.16
C MET A 1 74.93 -0.91 -63.24
N HIS A 2 74.40 -1.08 -62.03
CA HIS A 2 74.33 -0.15 -60.89
C HIS A 2 73.16 0.87 -60.86
N ALA A 3 72.07 0.43 -60.22
CA ALA A 3 71.24 1.27 -59.37
C ALA A 3 71.91 1.44 -57.99
N PRO A 4 71.50 2.44 -57.19
CA PRO A 4 70.91 2.08 -55.90
C PRO A 4 69.70 2.92 -55.46
N MET A 5 68.84 2.26 -54.69
CA MET A 5 67.67 2.76 -53.99
C MET A 5 67.95 3.93 -53.04
N ARG A 6 66.94 4.80 -52.84
CA ARG A 6 66.65 5.41 -51.54
C ARG A 6 65.18 5.23 -51.17
N TYR A 7 65.00 4.80 -49.92
CA TYR A 7 63.77 4.41 -49.25
C TYR A 7 63.10 5.62 -48.55
N LEU A 8 61.81 5.41 -48.21
CA LEU A 8 61.09 5.94 -47.03
C LEU A 8 60.50 7.37 -47.09
N ARG A 9 59.16 7.50 -47.08
CA ARG A 9 58.35 7.67 -45.84
C ARG A 9 56.89 8.08 -46.11
N ARG A 10 56.00 7.32 -45.45
CA ARG A 10 54.80 7.74 -44.69
C ARG A 10 53.49 8.06 -45.44
N VAL A 11 52.62 7.06 -45.29
CA VAL A 11 51.16 7.07 -45.25
C VAL A 11 50.60 8.16 -44.33
N ALA A 12 49.55 8.86 -44.76
CA ALA A 12 48.36 9.18 -43.95
C ALA A 12 47.28 9.91 -44.78
N PRO A 13 46.06 9.36 -44.90
CA PRO A 13 44.86 10.18 -44.96
C PRO A 13 44.19 10.13 -43.58
N ALA A 14 44.14 11.27 -42.90
CA ALA A 14 43.39 11.44 -41.67
C ALA A 14 41.89 11.47 -41.99
N ALA A 15 41.26 10.29 -42.02
CA ALA A 15 39.82 10.17 -41.95
C ALA A 15 39.39 10.48 -40.51
N PHE A 16 38.94 11.70 -40.28
CA PHE A 16 38.36 12.14 -39.01
C PHE A 16 36.97 11.51 -38.87
N LEU A 17 36.95 10.27 -38.37
CA LEU A 17 35.72 9.53 -38.04
C LEU A 17 35.06 10.22 -36.84
N ALA A 18 34.09 11.08 -37.11
CA ALA A 18 33.18 11.62 -36.10
C ALA A 18 32.30 10.47 -35.57
N LEU A 19 32.83 9.73 -34.60
CA LEU A 19 32.09 8.76 -33.81
C LEU A 19 31.16 9.56 -32.89
N LEU A 20 29.98 9.95 -33.40
CA LEU A 20 28.87 10.41 -32.59
C LEU A 20 28.52 9.27 -31.63
N ILE A 21 28.95 9.44 -30.39
CA ILE A 21 28.69 8.54 -29.27
C ILE A 21 27.18 8.62 -29.02
N CYS A 22 26.43 7.71 -29.62
CA CYS A 22 25.07 7.39 -29.17
C CYS A 22 25.18 6.80 -27.77
N LEU A 23 25.23 7.66 -26.74
CA LEU A 23 24.96 7.21 -25.37
C LEU A 23 23.52 6.67 -25.39
N PRO A 24 23.29 5.39 -25.05
CA PRO A 24 21.93 4.93 -24.84
C PRO A 24 21.38 5.77 -23.68
N ALA A 25 20.32 6.54 -23.95
CA ALA A 25 19.50 7.10 -22.89
C ALA A 25 18.98 5.90 -22.08
N ARG A 26 19.63 5.61 -20.96
CA ARG A 26 19.18 4.57 -20.04
C ARG A 26 17.86 5.08 -19.50
N ALA A 27 16.76 4.54 -20.01
CA ALA A 27 15.46 4.75 -19.41
C ALA A 27 15.60 4.31 -17.94
N ALA A 28 15.42 5.26 -17.02
CA ALA A 28 15.50 4.96 -15.60
C ALA A 28 14.46 3.88 -15.29
N SER A 29 14.89 2.78 -14.67
CA SER A 29 13.95 1.77 -14.19
C SER A 29 13.11 2.42 -13.08
N PRO A 30 11.82 2.06 -12.91
CA PRO A 30 11.04 2.48 -11.75
C PRO A 30 11.76 2.19 -10.41
N GLU A 31 12.57 1.13 -10.38
CA GLU A 31 13.42 0.74 -9.25
C GLU A 31 14.50 1.78 -8.89
N ASP A 32 14.94 2.59 -9.85
CA ASP A 32 15.98 3.61 -9.63
C ASP A 32 15.39 4.92 -9.05
N HIS A 33 14.07 5.01 -8.86
CA HIS A 33 13.42 6.23 -8.40
C HIS A 33 13.76 6.50 -6.91
N PRO A 34 14.16 7.73 -6.52
CA PRO A 34 14.67 8.01 -5.16
C PRO A 34 13.63 7.78 -4.04
N ALA A 35 12.34 7.78 -4.37
CA ALA A 35 11.27 7.48 -3.42
C ALA A 35 11.10 5.98 -3.09
N VAL A 36 11.66 5.06 -3.89
CA VAL A 36 11.46 3.61 -3.77
C VAL A 36 11.74 3.07 -2.36
N PRO A 37 12.86 3.39 -1.70
CA PRO A 37 13.12 2.88 -0.35
C PRO A 37 12.03 3.29 0.65
N SER A 38 11.54 4.53 0.56
CA SER A 38 10.46 5.02 1.42
C SER A 38 9.10 4.38 1.12
N ILE A 39 8.83 4.07 -0.15
CA ILE A 39 7.60 3.39 -0.59
C ILE A 39 7.58 1.97 -0.02
N LEU A 40 8.67 1.21 -0.23
CA LEU A 40 8.79 -0.18 0.22
C LEU A 40 8.74 -0.26 1.75
N SER A 41 9.50 0.58 2.45
CA SER A 41 9.51 0.60 3.92
C SER A 41 8.13 0.91 4.51
N ARG A 42 7.37 1.83 3.89
CA ARG A 42 6.01 2.16 4.35
C ARG A 42 5.02 1.01 4.11
N ALA A 43 5.11 0.34 2.96
CA ALA A 43 4.30 -0.82 2.68
C ALA A 43 4.66 -2.01 3.58
N GLU A 44 5.94 -2.27 3.84
CA GLU A 44 6.37 -3.30 4.79
C GLU A 44 5.84 -3.01 6.21
N SER A 45 5.92 -1.75 6.65
CA SER A 45 5.39 -1.33 7.96
C SER A 45 3.90 -1.64 8.10
N LEU A 46 3.10 -1.49 7.04
CA LEU A 46 1.68 -1.87 7.06
C LEU A 46 1.51 -3.35 7.42
N PHE A 47 2.19 -4.25 6.71
CA PHE A 47 2.05 -5.69 6.94
C PHE A 47 2.64 -6.12 8.27
N GLN A 48 3.73 -5.49 8.73
CA GLN A 48 4.27 -5.70 10.07
C GLN A 48 3.27 -5.30 11.16
N SER A 49 2.60 -4.15 11.02
CA SER A 49 1.53 -3.74 11.95
C SER A 49 0.34 -4.70 11.91
N MET A 50 -0.01 -5.24 10.73
CA MET A 50 -1.03 -6.29 10.61
C MET A 50 -0.63 -7.57 11.36
N LYS A 51 0.61 -8.04 11.17
CA LYS A 51 1.16 -9.21 11.87
C LYS A 51 1.16 -9.02 13.39
N ALA A 52 1.56 -7.84 13.85
CA ALA A 52 1.59 -7.47 15.26
C ALA A 52 0.21 -7.15 15.86
N ARG A 53 -0.84 -7.06 15.03
CA ARG A 53 -2.18 -6.59 15.43
C ARG A 53 -2.18 -5.19 16.07
N ASP A 54 -1.28 -4.33 15.59
CA ASP A 54 -1.21 -2.92 16.02
C ASP A 54 -2.24 -2.10 15.22
N TYR A 55 -3.49 -2.16 15.66
CA TYR A 55 -4.62 -1.53 14.97
C TYR A 55 -4.49 -0.02 14.78
N PRO A 56 -4.02 0.76 15.78
CA PRO A 56 -3.69 2.17 15.56
C PRO A 56 -2.66 2.36 14.45
N ALA A 57 -1.57 1.58 14.45
CA ALA A 57 -0.52 1.71 13.44
C ALA A 57 -1.02 1.31 12.05
N ILE A 58 -1.80 0.21 11.92
CA ILE A 58 -2.45 -0.16 10.66
C ILE A 58 -3.26 1.01 10.15
N PHE A 59 -4.15 1.58 10.98
CA PHE A 59 -5.01 2.68 10.55
C PHE A 59 -4.21 3.93 10.15
N ALA A 60 -3.14 4.27 10.88
CA ALA A 60 -2.34 5.48 10.63
C ALA A 60 -1.56 5.46 9.30
N VAL A 61 -1.21 4.28 8.79
CA VAL A 61 -0.46 4.14 7.53
C VAL A 61 -1.36 4.07 6.29
N LEU A 62 -2.68 3.99 6.47
CA LEU A 62 -3.63 3.98 5.35
C LEU A 62 -3.81 5.37 4.72
N SER A 63 -4.17 5.38 3.44
CA SER A 63 -4.58 6.60 2.74
C SER A 63 -5.78 7.25 3.43
N ALA A 64 -5.93 8.56 3.31
CA ALA A 64 -7.08 9.29 3.81
C ALA A 64 -8.40 8.68 3.30
N LYS A 65 -8.47 8.38 1.99
CA LYS A 65 -9.62 7.73 1.38
C LYS A 65 -9.89 6.33 1.94
N SER A 66 -8.83 5.55 2.22
CA SER A 66 -8.98 4.25 2.88
C SER A 66 -9.59 4.37 4.26
N ARG A 67 -9.04 5.27 5.09
CA ARG A 67 -9.55 5.52 6.44
C ARG A 67 -11.00 6.00 6.45
N GLU A 68 -11.35 6.93 5.57
CA GLU A 68 -12.71 7.48 5.47
C GLU A 68 -13.73 6.41 5.08
N THR A 69 -13.40 5.60 4.08
CA THR A 69 -14.31 4.54 3.60
C THR A 69 -14.53 3.48 4.67
N ILE A 70 -13.45 3.01 5.32
CA ILE A 70 -13.54 2.00 6.39
C ILE A 70 -14.42 2.48 7.54
N VAL A 71 -14.21 3.73 7.99
CA VAL A 71 -15.02 4.33 9.04
C VAL A 71 -16.49 4.43 8.60
N ALA A 72 -16.75 4.96 7.41
CA ALA A 72 -18.12 5.15 6.91
C ALA A 72 -18.88 3.82 6.74
N GLU A 73 -18.24 2.79 6.19
CA GLU A 73 -18.85 1.46 6.05
C GLU A 73 -19.09 0.81 7.42
N THR A 74 -18.15 0.94 8.35
CA THR A 74 -18.30 0.42 9.71
C THR A 74 -19.44 1.11 10.46
N THR A 75 -19.52 2.45 10.41
CA THR A 75 -20.63 3.22 10.98
C THR A 75 -21.97 2.78 10.38
N SER A 76 -22.03 2.59 9.05
CA SER A 76 -23.24 2.14 8.37
C SER A 76 -23.66 0.73 8.80
N ALA A 77 -22.70 -0.19 8.94
CA ALA A 77 -22.94 -1.55 9.39
C ALA A 77 -23.46 -1.60 10.84
N LEU A 78 -22.90 -0.78 11.74
CA LEU A 78 -23.34 -0.68 13.13
C LEU A 78 -24.77 -0.09 13.22
N ALA A 79 -25.07 0.93 12.43
CA ALA A 79 -26.41 1.51 12.37
C ALA A 79 -27.45 0.51 11.83
N ALA A 80 -27.08 -0.31 10.84
CA ALA A 80 -27.94 -1.37 10.33
C ALA A 80 -28.19 -2.46 11.38
N ALA A 81 -27.15 -2.90 12.10
CA ALA A 81 -27.26 -3.90 13.16
C ALA A 81 -28.17 -3.41 14.32
N ALA A 82 -28.07 -2.13 14.70
CA ALA A 82 -28.92 -1.56 15.75
C ALA A 82 -30.41 -1.54 15.37
N LYS A 83 -30.74 -1.36 14.08
CA LYS A 83 -32.12 -1.43 13.57
C LYS A 83 -32.69 -2.85 13.56
N GLN A 84 -31.83 -3.87 13.50
CA GLN A 84 -32.21 -5.28 13.43
C GLN A 84 -32.28 -5.96 14.80
N ALA A 85 -31.87 -5.28 15.87
CA ALA A 85 -31.97 -5.81 17.23
C ALA A 85 -33.45 -6.05 17.60
N PRO A 86 -33.84 -7.26 18.02
CA PRO A 86 -35.21 -7.54 18.44
C PRO A 86 -35.63 -6.62 19.58
N PRO A 87 -36.88 -6.09 19.59
CA PRO A 87 -37.43 -5.48 20.80
C PRO A 87 -37.37 -6.53 21.91
N GLY A 88 -36.74 -6.18 23.02
CA GLY A 88 -36.21 -7.11 24.01
C GLY A 88 -37.16 -8.23 24.40
N LYS A 89 -36.62 -9.45 24.49
CA LYS A 89 -37.23 -10.51 25.28
C LYS A 89 -37.16 -10.05 26.73
N ALA A 90 -38.27 -9.51 27.26
CA ALA A 90 -38.40 -9.14 28.65
C ALA A 90 -38.19 -10.38 29.54
N THR A 91 -37.01 -10.54 30.10
CA THR A 91 -36.82 -11.38 31.28
C THR A 91 -37.47 -10.67 32.45
N ALA A 92 -38.57 -11.24 32.94
CA ALA A 92 -39.27 -10.81 34.12
C ALA A 92 -38.41 -11.03 35.37
N THR A 93 -37.65 -10.00 35.75
CA THR A 93 -37.18 -9.81 37.12
C THR A 93 -37.12 -8.30 37.38
N GLY A 94 -38.02 -7.82 38.22
CA GLY A 94 -38.25 -6.40 38.45
C GLY A 94 -37.01 -5.68 38.96
N SER A 95 -36.59 -4.66 38.21
CA SER A 95 -35.80 -3.55 38.72
C SER A 95 -36.07 -2.32 37.84
N PRO A 96 -36.59 -1.20 38.37
CA PRO A 96 -36.88 -0.03 37.57
C PRO A 96 -35.65 0.88 37.56
N SER A 97 -34.87 0.87 36.47
CA SER A 97 -34.15 2.03 35.89
C SER A 97 -33.06 1.59 34.91
N ALA A 98 -33.36 1.70 33.62
CA ALA A 98 -32.41 2.17 32.61
C ALA A 98 -33.20 2.54 31.34
N PRO A 99 -33.28 3.83 30.94
CA PRO A 99 -33.78 4.17 29.63
C PRO A 99 -32.67 3.97 28.57
N ALA A 100 -33.14 3.63 27.38
CA ALA A 100 -32.49 3.71 26.08
C ALA A 100 -31.43 2.66 25.73
N THR A 101 -31.80 1.79 24.79
CA THR A 101 -30.91 1.32 23.73
C THR A 101 -29.96 2.44 23.34
N ASN A 102 -28.66 2.35 23.68
CA ASN A 102 -27.69 3.34 23.25
C ASN A 102 -27.78 3.45 21.71
N PRO A 103 -27.97 4.65 21.15
CA PRO A 103 -27.97 4.82 19.71
C PRO A 103 -26.62 4.34 19.15
N ALA A 104 -26.64 3.79 17.93
CA ALA A 104 -25.42 3.36 17.25
C ALA A 104 -24.39 4.52 17.23
N PRO A 105 -23.11 4.23 17.43
CA PRO A 105 -22.08 5.28 17.47
C PRO A 105 -22.05 6.04 16.13
N GLY A 106 -21.93 7.36 16.22
CA GLY A 106 -21.78 8.23 15.06
C GLY A 106 -20.40 8.11 14.41
N LEU A 107 -20.24 8.74 13.23
CA LEU A 107 -19.03 8.66 12.42
C LEU A 107 -17.76 9.11 13.18
N ASP A 108 -17.83 10.20 13.93
CA ASP A 108 -16.69 10.71 14.70
C ASP A 108 -16.28 9.77 15.85
N ALA A 109 -17.26 9.14 16.51
CA ALA A 109 -17.00 8.17 17.56
C ALA A 109 -16.31 6.93 16.99
N VAL A 110 -16.77 6.41 15.84
CA VAL A 110 -16.12 5.30 15.15
C VAL A 110 -14.72 5.70 14.69
N ARG A 111 -14.54 6.89 14.12
CA ARG A 111 -13.20 7.38 13.73
C ARG A 111 -12.25 7.45 14.92
N SER A 112 -12.69 8.01 16.04
CA SER A 112 -11.87 8.10 17.26
C SER A 112 -11.52 6.72 17.79
N ASP A 113 -12.44 5.76 17.71
CA ASP A 113 -12.18 4.36 18.08
C ASP A 113 -11.08 3.74 17.19
N PHE A 114 -11.14 3.94 15.87
CA PHE A 114 -10.08 3.49 14.94
C PHE A 114 -8.71 4.13 15.22
N VAL A 115 -8.67 5.42 15.57
CA VAL A 115 -7.42 6.09 15.95
C VAL A 115 -6.86 5.53 17.26
N ALA A 116 -7.73 5.21 18.22
CA ALA A 116 -7.33 4.67 19.52
C ALA A 116 -7.06 3.15 19.50
N GLY A 117 -7.43 2.44 18.44
CA GLY A 117 -7.42 0.97 18.42
C GLY A 117 -8.48 0.38 19.36
N GLY A 118 -9.62 1.05 19.48
CA GLY A 118 -10.70 0.68 20.38
C GLY A 118 -11.45 -0.59 19.96
N PRO A 119 -12.49 -0.97 20.72
CA PRO A 119 -13.22 -2.22 20.49
C PRO A 119 -13.84 -2.34 19.09
N ILE A 120 -14.31 -1.24 18.48
CA ILE A 120 -14.91 -1.28 17.14
C ILE A 120 -13.83 -1.62 16.10
N ALA A 121 -12.69 -0.92 16.17
CA ALA A 121 -11.53 -1.15 15.33
C ALA A 121 -10.98 -2.56 15.51
N GLY A 122 -10.90 -3.05 16.76
CA GLY A 122 -10.45 -4.39 17.08
C GLY A 122 -11.30 -5.46 16.38
N VAL A 123 -12.62 -5.39 16.53
CA VAL A 123 -13.55 -6.31 15.86
C VAL A 123 -13.41 -6.25 14.34
N TYR A 124 -13.28 -5.05 13.77
CA TYR A 124 -13.09 -4.85 12.34
C TYR A 124 -11.79 -5.50 11.84
N TRP A 125 -10.65 -5.17 12.45
CA TRP A 125 -9.34 -5.67 12.04
C TRP A 125 -9.19 -7.17 12.28
N ASP A 126 -9.72 -7.69 13.40
CA ASP A 126 -9.79 -9.12 13.64
C ASP A 126 -10.56 -9.85 12.52
N ALA A 127 -11.69 -9.28 12.08
CA ALA A 127 -12.46 -9.86 10.98
C ALA A 127 -11.74 -9.82 9.65
N PHE A 128 -11.00 -8.74 9.37
CA PHE A 128 -10.17 -8.61 8.19
C PHE A 128 -9.02 -9.63 8.19
N LEU A 129 -8.25 -9.70 9.29
CA LEU A 129 -7.07 -10.56 9.45
C LEU A 129 -7.41 -12.05 9.57
N ARG A 130 -8.67 -12.43 9.80
CA ARG A 130 -9.12 -13.83 9.63
C ARG A 130 -9.09 -14.31 8.18
N ARG A 131 -9.08 -13.38 7.22
CA ARG A 131 -9.14 -13.68 5.78
C ARG A 131 -7.88 -13.25 5.04
N PHE A 132 -7.09 -12.39 5.67
CA PHE A 132 -5.87 -11.84 5.11
C PHE A 132 -4.68 -12.25 5.98
N ASP A 133 -3.75 -13.00 5.40
CA ASP A 133 -2.52 -13.43 6.06
C ASP A 133 -1.37 -12.46 5.74
N PRO A 134 -0.90 -11.65 6.71
CA PRO A 134 0.22 -10.74 6.49
C PRO A 134 1.55 -11.46 6.29
N ASP A 135 1.71 -12.70 6.80
CA ASP A 135 2.94 -13.47 6.63
C ASP A 135 3.12 -13.90 5.17
N ALA A 136 2.02 -14.20 4.47
CA ALA A 136 2.08 -14.48 3.03
C ALA A 136 2.65 -13.30 2.22
N ALA A 137 2.37 -12.06 2.62
CA ALA A 137 2.92 -10.87 1.99
C ALA A 137 4.39 -10.63 2.38
N LEU A 138 4.75 -10.83 3.65
CA LEU A 138 6.09 -10.56 4.18
C LEU A 138 7.13 -11.63 3.81
N GLU A 139 6.74 -12.90 3.86
CA GLU A 139 7.66 -14.04 3.85
C GLU A 139 7.54 -14.89 2.58
N HIS A 140 6.37 -14.87 1.93
CA HIS A 140 6.07 -15.75 0.78
C HIS A 140 5.80 -15.00 -0.53
N SER A 141 6.07 -13.70 -0.56
CA SER A 141 5.88 -12.87 -1.75
C SER A 141 7.17 -12.21 -2.22
N ARG A 142 7.33 -12.13 -3.54
CA ARG A 142 8.31 -11.23 -4.16
C ARG A 142 7.69 -9.85 -4.32
N TRP A 143 8.47 -8.83 -4.01
CA TRP A 143 8.07 -7.43 -4.09
C TRP A 143 8.82 -6.76 -5.25
N GLU A 144 8.07 -6.11 -6.13
CA GLU A 144 8.61 -5.38 -7.28
C GLU A 144 7.95 -4.01 -7.38
N ILE A 145 8.70 -2.99 -7.79
CA ILE A 145 8.12 -1.68 -8.07
C ILE A 145 7.46 -1.74 -9.45
N GLY A 146 6.15 -1.51 -9.48
CA GLY A 146 5.39 -1.39 -10.72
C GLY A 146 5.60 -0.03 -11.35
N SER A 147 4.91 0.99 -10.83
CA SER A 147 5.02 2.37 -11.32
C SER A 147 5.27 3.33 -10.17
N VAL A 148 6.03 4.39 -10.44
CA VAL A 148 6.27 5.48 -9.48
C VAL A 148 5.99 6.80 -10.19
N GLY A 149 5.00 7.53 -9.69
CA GLY A 149 4.66 8.88 -10.09
C GLY A 149 4.97 9.88 -8.97
N LYS A 150 4.55 11.14 -9.19
CA LYS A 150 4.79 12.24 -8.25
C LYS A 150 4.15 12.01 -6.87
N ASP A 151 2.95 11.46 -6.87
CA ASP A 151 2.08 11.33 -5.69
C ASP A 151 1.45 9.94 -5.55
N ARG A 152 1.80 9.01 -6.45
CA ARG A 152 1.26 7.65 -6.50
C ARG A 152 2.33 6.66 -6.88
N ALA A 153 2.26 5.47 -6.31
CA ALA A 153 3.11 4.35 -6.71
C ALA A 153 2.36 3.03 -6.62
N GLU A 154 2.87 2.01 -7.29
CA GLU A 154 2.33 0.66 -7.25
C GLU A 154 3.44 -0.32 -6.88
N ILE A 155 3.16 -1.16 -5.90
CA ILE A 155 4.00 -2.30 -5.53
C ILE A 155 3.29 -3.56 -6.02
N LEU A 156 4.02 -4.40 -6.73
CA LEU A 156 3.57 -5.70 -7.19
C LEU A 156 4.01 -6.76 -6.17
N LEU A 157 3.04 -7.39 -5.52
CA LEU A 157 3.27 -8.51 -4.62
C LEU A 157 2.91 -9.81 -5.33
N THR A 158 3.92 -10.61 -5.66
CA THR A 158 3.74 -11.92 -6.31
C THR A 158 3.97 -13.02 -5.29
N HIS A 159 2.89 -13.65 -4.82
CA HIS A 159 2.99 -14.82 -3.96
C HIS A 159 3.66 -15.98 -4.70
N HIS A 160 4.43 -16.79 -3.98
CA HIS A 160 5.10 -17.96 -4.56
C HIS A 160 4.10 -18.87 -5.30
N GLY A 161 4.42 -19.21 -6.56
CA GLY A 161 3.58 -20.03 -7.43
C GLY A 161 2.35 -19.33 -8.02
N ALA A 162 2.17 -18.03 -7.81
CA ALA A 162 1.11 -17.27 -8.44
C ALA A 162 1.57 -16.64 -9.77
N ASP A 163 0.75 -16.75 -10.81
CA ASP A 163 1.03 -16.15 -12.12
C ASP A 163 0.75 -14.65 -12.19
N ARG A 164 -0.07 -14.12 -11.27
CA ARG A 164 -0.54 -12.73 -11.29
C ARG A 164 -0.24 -12.03 -9.96
N PRO A 165 0.45 -10.88 -9.98
CA PRO A 165 0.70 -10.10 -8.77
C PRO A 165 -0.56 -9.43 -8.25
N ALA A 166 -0.66 -9.31 -6.92
CA ALA A 166 -1.51 -8.32 -6.28
C ALA A 166 -0.84 -6.93 -6.41
N ARG A 167 -1.66 -5.88 -6.61
CA ARG A 167 -1.17 -4.51 -6.85
C ARG A 167 -1.46 -3.62 -5.65
N LEU A 168 -0.52 -3.45 -4.73
CA LEU A 168 -0.67 -2.50 -3.63
C LEU A 168 -0.45 -1.07 -4.14
N LYS A 169 -1.50 -0.24 -4.07
CA LYS A 169 -1.44 1.19 -4.40
C LYS A 169 -0.94 1.99 -3.20
N MET A 170 0.01 2.87 -3.48
CA MET A 170 0.64 3.78 -2.51
C MET A 170 0.37 5.22 -2.94
N PHE A 171 0.12 6.10 -1.97
CA PHE A 171 -0.22 7.52 -2.18
C PHE A 171 0.67 8.41 -1.31
N LEU A 172 1.22 9.49 -1.87
CA LEU A 172 1.98 10.46 -1.11
C LEU A 172 1.03 11.50 -0.49
N GLU A 173 0.82 11.42 0.82
CA GLU A 173 -0.08 12.29 1.58
C GLU A 173 0.68 12.88 2.78
N ASP A 174 0.55 14.19 3.01
CA ASP A 174 1.20 14.89 4.13
C ASP A 174 2.72 14.64 4.23
N GLY A 175 3.39 14.44 3.09
CA GLY A 175 4.82 14.16 3.01
C GLY A 175 5.22 12.71 3.32
N GLY A 176 4.26 11.79 3.50
CA GLY A 176 4.52 10.37 3.73
C GLY A 176 3.74 9.46 2.79
N TRP A 177 4.34 8.33 2.41
CA TRP A 177 3.63 7.31 1.63
C TRP A 177 2.61 6.56 2.50
N LYS A 178 1.39 6.46 1.99
CA LYS A 178 0.23 5.80 2.60
C LYS A 178 -0.27 4.67 1.71
N ALA A 179 -0.70 3.57 2.33
CA ALA A 179 -1.24 2.43 1.61
C ALA A 179 -2.74 2.57 1.37
N GLY A 180 -3.18 2.42 0.12
CA GLY A 180 -4.60 2.41 -0.22
C GLY A 180 -5.15 1.00 -0.22
N LEU A 181 -5.72 0.54 0.90
CA LEU A 181 -6.40 -0.75 0.97
C LEU A 181 -7.70 -0.75 0.17
N VAL A 182 -8.54 0.29 0.30
CA VAL A 182 -9.76 0.45 -0.49
C VAL A 182 -9.43 0.48 -1.97
N GLU A 183 -8.49 1.33 -2.33
CA GLU A 183 -8.14 1.63 -3.70
C GLU A 183 -7.49 0.41 -4.38
N THR A 184 -6.92 -0.49 -3.59
CA THR A 184 -6.30 -1.74 -4.05
C THR A 184 -7.30 -2.89 -4.16
N PHE A 185 -8.09 -3.14 -3.11
CA PHE A 185 -8.83 -4.40 -2.96
C PHE A 185 -10.35 -4.26 -3.11
N TRP A 186 -10.92 -3.05 -3.00
CA TRP A 186 -12.34 -2.82 -3.25
C TRP A 186 -12.54 -2.29 -4.67
N SER A 187 -12.82 -3.20 -5.60
CA SER A 187 -13.41 -2.87 -6.90
C SER A 187 -14.92 -2.72 -6.71
N ARG A 188 -15.40 -1.49 -6.52
CA ARG A 188 -16.81 -1.17 -6.73
C ARG A 188 -16.96 -0.46 -8.07
#